data_AF-A0A7K1AJ65-F1
#
_entry.id   AF-A0A7K1AJ65-F1
#
_cell.length_a   1.000
_cell.length_b   1.000
_cell.length_c   1.000
_cell.angle_alpha   90.00
_cell.angle_beta   90.00
_cell.angle_gamma   90.00
#
_symmetry.space_group_name_H-M   'P 1'
#
loop_
_entity.id
_entity.type
_entity.pdbx_description
1 polymer ?
#
loop_
_entity_poly.entity_id
_entity_poly.type
_entity_poly.pdbx_seq_one_letter_code
_entity_poly.pdbx_strand_id
1 'polypeptide(L)' 'MEKLTLSSLGIPRVLNAATTYTRIGGSRMAPEVLAAMVQGESDFVEIEQLHKVAGERIAKLTH' A
#
# COMPACT_ATOMS: atom_id res chain seq x y z
N MET A 1 23.81 4.02 6.37
CA MET A 1 22.89 3.03 6.96
C MET A 1 22.80 1.84 6.02
N GLU A 2 22.88 0.63 6.54
CA GLU A 2 22.67 -0.58 5.75
C GLU A 2 21.23 -0.61 5.22
N LYS A 3 21.03 -1.07 3.99
CA LYS A 3 19.71 -1.13 3.37
C LYS A 3 18.92 -2.27 4.01
N LEU A 4 18.00 -1.92 4.91
CA LEU A 4 17.11 -2.89 5.54
C LEU A 4 16.14 -3.48 4.50
N THR A 5 16.22 -4.80 4.29
CA THR A 5 15.34 -5.55 3.40
C THR A 5 14.77 -6.76 4.12
N LEU A 6 13.66 -7.33 3.65
CA LEU A 6 13.13 -8.58 4.21
C LEU A 6 14.17 -9.71 4.17
N SER A 7 14.95 -9.79 3.09
CA SER A 7 16.03 -10.77 2.96
C SER A 7 17.16 -10.55 3.96
N SER A 8 17.56 -9.29 4.22
CA SER A 8 18.60 -8.99 5.23
C SER A 8 18.11 -9.25 6.66
N LEU A 9 16.79 -9.27 6.87
CA LEU A 9 16.14 -9.70 8.11
C LEU A 9 15.96 -11.22 8.21
N GLY A 10 16.46 -12.01 7.25
CA GLY A 10 16.34 -13.47 7.23
C GLY A 10 14.97 -13.99 6.78
N ILE A 11 14.10 -13.14 6.24
CA ILE A 11 12.76 -13.52 5.78
C ILE A 11 12.84 -13.97 4.32
N PRO A 12 12.50 -15.22 3.99
CA PRO A 12 12.60 -15.73 2.63
C PRO A 12 11.50 -15.16 1.73
N ARG A 13 11.82 -15.00 0.44
CA ARG A 13 10.86 -14.62 -0.58
C ARG A 13 9.90 -15.78 -0.89
N VAL A 14 8.60 -15.47 -1.03
CA VAL A 14 7.57 -16.43 -1.44
C VAL A 14 7.06 -16.09 -2.84
N LEU A 15 6.92 -17.10 -3.71
CA LEU A 15 6.18 -16.98 -4.97
C LEU A 15 4.69 -17.23 -4.70
N ASN A 16 3.87 -16.18 -4.78
CA ASN A 16 2.43 -16.29 -4.56
C ASN A 16 1.71 -16.73 -5.85
N ALA A 17 1.28 -18.00 -5.89
CA ALA A 17 0.39 -18.56 -6.92
C ALA A 17 -1.04 -18.81 -6.40
N ALA A 18 -1.37 -18.28 -5.22
CA ALA A 18 -2.64 -18.47 -4.53
C ALA A 18 -3.51 -17.20 -4.53
N THR A 19 -3.30 -16.29 -5.47
CA THR A 19 -4.04 -15.01 -5.62
C THR A 19 -3.96 -14.14 -4.35
N THR A 20 -5.08 -13.61 -3.85
CA THR A 20 -5.15 -12.75 -2.66
C THR A 20 -5.10 -13.57 -1.38
N TYR A 21 -3.92 -14.10 -1.06
CA TYR A 21 -3.74 -14.99 0.09
C TYR A 21 -3.27 -14.25 1.35
N THR A 22 -4.15 -14.13 2.34
CA THR A 22 -3.95 -13.33 3.56
C THR A 22 -2.69 -13.70 4.33
N ARG A 23 -2.36 -14.99 4.44
CA ARG A 23 -1.19 -15.47 5.21
C ARG A 23 0.15 -14.96 4.68
N ILE A 24 0.21 -14.52 3.42
CA ILE A 24 1.44 -14.00 2.79
C ILE A 24 1.29 -12.54 2.33
N GLY A 25 0.32 -11.81 2.89
CA GLY A 25 0.16 -10.37 2.69
C GLY A 25 -0.86 -9.96 1.62
N GLY A 26 -1.55 -10.90 0.97
CA GLY A 26 -2.59 -10.59 -0.01
C GLY A 26 -2.05 -10.01 -1.32
N SER A 27 -2.62 -8.89 -1.77
CA SER A 27 -2.28 -8.22 -3.03
C SER A 27 -1.09 -7.27 -2.89
N ARG A 28 -0.32 -7.13 -3.97
CA ARG A 28 0.75 -6.12 -4.05
C ARG A 28 0.15 -4.78 -4.49
N MET A 29 0.62 -3.69 -3.88
CA MET A 29 0.32 -2.34 -4.36
C MET A 29 1.03 -2.08 -5.69
N ALA A 30 0.35 -1.36 -6.58
CA ALA A 30 0.93 -0.89 -7.83
C ALA A 30 2.00 0.21 -7.55
N PRO A 31 3.00 0.40 -8.45
CA PRO A 31 4.07 1.38 -8.24
C PRO A 31 3.58 2.81 -7.96
N GLU A 32 2.51 3.24 -8.63
CA GLU A 32 1.90 4.56 -8.45
C GLU A 32 1.28 4.74 -7.05
N VAL A 33 0.75 3.67 -6.45
CA VAL A 33 0.20 3.71 -5.08
C VAL A 33 1.35 3.86 -4.09
N LEU A 34 2.44 3.12 -4.28
CA LEU A 34 3.64 3.26 -3.44
C LEU A 34 4.23 4.67 -3.51
N ALA A 35 4.30 5.26 -4.72
CA ALA A 35 4.78 6.62 -4.90
C ALA A 35 3.88 7.64 -4.18
N ALA A 36 2.56 7.50 -4.26
CA ALA A 36 1.61 8.37 -3.56
C ALA A 36 1.76 8.26 -2.02
N MET A 37 1.97 7.05 -1.49
CA MET A 37 2.23 6.86 -0.06
C MET A 37 3.52 7.55 0.40
N VAL A 38 4.59 7.46 -0.39
CA VAL A 38 5.85 8.18 -0.10
C VAL A 38 5.65 9.69 -0.15
N GLN A 39 4.87 10.20 -1.11
CA GLN A 39 4.58 11.63 -1.21
C GLN A 39 3.79 12.15 -0.01
N GLY A 40 2.85 11.36 0.52
CA GLY A 40 2.03 11.76 1.67
C GLY A 40 2.64 11.46 3.04
N GLU A 41 3.81 10.84 3.12
CA GLU A 41 4.40 10.39 4.39
C GLU A 41 4.71 11.54 5.36
N SER A 42 5.07 12.72 4.83
CA SER A 42 5.42 13.89 5.64
C SER A 42 4.22 14.73 6.09
N ASP A 43 3.02 14.39 5.64
CA ASP A 43 1.83 15.21 5.81
C ASP A 43 0.92 14.68 6.93
N PHE A 44 0.52 15.57 7.83
CA PHE A 44 -0.57 15.31 8.77
C PHE A 44 -1.88 15.84 8.19
N VAL A 45 -2.91 14.99 8.20
CA VAL A 45 -4.24 15.34 7.70
C VAL A 45 -5.31 15.03 8.72
N GLU A 46 -6.43 15.73 8.62
CA GLU A 46 -7.65 15.32 9.29
C GLU A 46 -8.22 14.09 8.54
N ILE A 47 -8.39 12.99 9.28
CA ILE A 47 -8.68 11.67 8.71
C ILE A 47 -10.11 11.59 8.15
N GLU A 48 -11.06 12.27 8.77
CA GLU A 48 -12.44 12.35 8.26
C GLU A 48 -12.47 13.03 6.88
N GLN A 49 -11.72 14.12 6.70
CA GLN A 49 -11.58 14.81 5.43
C GLN A 49 -10.91 13.93 4.37
N LEU A 50 -9.84 13.20 4.72
CA LEU A 50 -9.20 12.25 3.82
C LEU A 50 -10.20 11.20 3.32
N HIS A 51 -10.94 10.56 4.24
CA HIS A 51 -11.94 9.55 3.89
C HIS A 51 -13.06 10.13 3.02
N LYS A 52 -13.55 11.33 3.33
CA LYS A 52 -14.58 12.00 2.54
C LYS A 52 -14.14 12.20 1.09
N VAL A 53 -12.97 12.82 0.88
CA VAL A 53 -12.44 13.10 -0.46
C VAL A 53 -12.14 11.81 -1.22
N ALA A 54 -11.56 10.81 -0.57
CA ALA A 54 -11.31 9.50 -1.16
C ALA A 54 -12.61 8.83 -1.63
N GLY A 55 -13.64 8.83 -0.77
CA GLY A 55 -14.96 8.29 -1.09
C GLY A 55 -15.62 8.97 -2.29
N GLU A 56 -15.61 10.30 -2.33
CA GLU A 56 -16.13 11.08 -3.47
C GLU A 56 -15.40 10.76 -4.78
N ARG A 57 -14.08 10.53 -4.74
CA ARG A 57 -13.29 10.17 -5.92
C ARG A 57 -13.60 8.76 -6.41
N ILE A 58 -13.70 7.80 -5.49
CA ILE A 58 -14.05 6.40 -5.82
C ILE A 58 -15.45 6.35 -6.43
N ALA A 59 -16.43 7.03 -5.84
CA ALA A 59 -17.81 7.06 -6.34
C ALA A 59 -17.89 7.54 -7.80
N LYS A 60 -17.08 8.54 -8.18
CA LYS A 60 -17.00 9.04 -9.57
C LYS A 60 -16.39 8.04 -10.57
N LEU A 61 -15.64 7.05 -10.10
CA LEU A 61 -15.00 6.03 -10.94
C LEU A 61 -15.82 4.73 -11.04
N THR A 62 -16.77 4.52 -10.11
CA THR A 62 -17.55 3.28 -10.00
C THR A 62 -19.06 3.45 -10.26
N HIS A 63 -19.53 4.66 -10.52
CA HIS A 63 -20.88 4.94 -11.04
C HIS A 63 -20.87 5.01 -12.57
#